data_AF-A0A529QEJ1-F1
#
_entry.id   AF-A0A529QEJ1-F1
#
_cell.length_a   1.000
_cell.length_b   1.000
_cell.length_c   1.000
_cell.angle_alpha   90.00
_cell.angle_beta   90.00
_cell.angle_gamma   90.00
#
_symmetry.space_group_name_H-M   'P 1'
#
loop_
_entity.id
_entity.type
_entity.pdbx_description
1 polymer ?
#
loop_
_entity_poly.entity_id
_entity_poly.type
_entity_poly.pdbx_seq_one_letter_code
_entity_poly.pdbx_strand_id
1 'polypeptide(L)'
;QRPGEKTPAFVRFSTVAGSKGSFDLARDVRGFAVKLYTKEGNWDLVGNNIPVFFIQDAIRFPDMVHAVKEEPDRAFPQAQSAHDNFWDFISLTPESMHMIMWIMSDRAIPRSFRFMQGFGVHTFRLVNAKDESTFVKFIWKPKLGMQSVVWNEAVKINGADPDFHRRDLWNAVQSGDFPEWELCVQLFDQDFADSFDFDILDPTK
;
A
#
# COMPACT_ATOMS: atom_id res chain seq x y z
N GLN A 1 6.17 19.86 -14.51
CA GLN A 1 6.48 20.31 -13.13
C GLN A 1 7.89 20.86 -13.10
N ARG A 2 8.11 22.04 -12.52
CA ARG A 2 9.44 22.68 -12.46
C ARG A 2 10.05 22.56 -11.05
N PRO A 3 11.38 22.50 -10.91
CA PRO A 3 12.03 22.59 -9.61
C PRO A 3 11.51 23.79 -8.81
N GLY A 4 11.15 23.57 -7.54
CA GLY A 4 10.57 24.60 -6.66
C GLY A 4 9.07 24.85 -6.82
N GLU A 5 8.41 24.26 -7.82
CA GLU A 5 6.96 24.37 -7.98
C GLU A 5 6.23 23.54 -6.91
N LYS A 6 5.28 24.17 -6.21
CA LYS A 6 4.41 23.50 -5.24
C LYS A 6 3.13 23.05 -5.94
N THR A 7 2.88 21.75 -5.92
CA THR A 7 1.61 21.16 -6.41
C THR A 7 0.76 20.76 -5.20
N PRO A 8 -0.47 21.27 -5.06
CA PRO A 8 -1.37 20.83 -4.01
C PRO A 8 -1.62 19.33 -4.10
N ALA A 9 -1.72 18.68 -2.94
CA ALA A 9 -1.96 17.24 -2.85
C ALA A 9 -3.07 16.94 -1.84
N PHE A 10 -3.80 15.85 -2.09
CA PHE A 10 -4.66 15.21 -1.10
C PHE A 10 -4.23 13.76 -0.95
N VAL A 11 -4.03 13.31 0.29
CA VAL A 11 -3.58 11.95 0.59
C VAL A 11 -4.62 11.24 1.43
N ARG A 12 -4.94 10.00 1.04
CA ARG A 12 -5.77 9.10 1.84
C ARG A 12 -5.01 7.82 2.14
N PHE A 13 -4.93 7.50 3.42
CA PHE A 13 -4.47 6.21 3.91
C PHE A 13 -5.65 5.31 4.28
N SER A 14 -5.49 4.00 4.19
CA SER A 14 -6.53 3.05 4.61
C SER A 14 -5.97 1.67 4.93
N THR A 15 -6.76 0.85 5.61
CA THR A 15 -6.70 -0.62 5.53
C THR A 15 -7.38 -1.10 4.22
N VAL A 16 -7.50 -2.41 4.01
CA VAL A 16 -8.11 -3.02 2.82
C VAL A 16 -9.34 -3.86 3.16
N ALA A 17 -9.19 -4.88 4.01
CA ALA A 17 -10.25 -5.87 4.24
C ALA A 17 -11.38 -5.32 5.12
N GLY A 18 -11.07 -4.42 6.05
CA GLY A 18 -12.02 -3.92 7.02
C GLY A 18 -13.15 -3.07 6.42
N SER A 19 -14.35 -3.16 7.01
CA SER A 19 -15.43 -2.20 6.76
C SER A 19 -15.11 -0.82 7.34
N LYS A 20 -15.91 0.22 7.01
CA LYS A 20 -15.65 1.63 7.38
C LYS A 20 -15.40 1.85 8.88
N GLY A 21 -16.05 1.09 9.76
CA GLY A 21 -15.91 1.18 11.22
C GLY A 21 -14.90 0.21 11.83
N SER A 22 -14.08 -0.46 11.02
CA SER A 22 -13.02 -1.35 11.51
C SER A 22 -11.86 -0.57 12.14
N PHE A 23 -11.01 -1.30 12.86
CA PHE A 23 -9.90 -0.75 13.63
C PHE A 23 -8.64 -0.52 12.77
N ASP A 24 -7.91 0.55 13.08
CA ASP A 24 -6.79 1.05 12.27
C ASP A 24 -5.56 0.10 12.25
N LEU A 25 -5.32 -0.63 13.33
CA LEU A 25 -4.15 -1.50 13.52
C LEU A 25 -4.42 -2.97 13.19
N ALA A 26 -5.35 -3.25 12.27
CA ALA A 26 -5.48 -4.58 11.67
C ALA A 26 -4.16 -5.03 11.03
N ARG A 27 -3.83 -6.33 11.07
CA ARG A 27 -2.74 -6.86 10.25
C ARG A 27 -3.23 -6.93 8.81
N ASP A 28 -2.88 -5.92 8.05
CA ASP A 28 -3.44 -5.70 6.71
C ASP A 28 -2.44 -4.92 5.83
N VAL A 29 -2.70 -4.90 4.54
CA VAL A 29 -2.08 -3.92 3.64
C VAL A 29 -2.59 -2.54 4.01
N ARG A 30 -1.74 -1.52 3.85
CA ARG A 30 -2.18 -0.13 3.92
C ARG A 30 -2.22 0.49 2.53
N GLY A 31 -3.38 1.02 2.16
CA GLY A 31 -3.52 1.88 0.98
C GLY A 31 -2.82 3.22 1.22
N PHE A 32 -2.15 3.73 0.19
CA PHE A 32 -1.45 5.01 0.17
C PHE A 32 -1.79 5.70 -1.16
N ALA A 33 -2.92 6.41 -1.20
CA ALA A 33 -3.40 7.10 -2.39
C ALA A 33 -3.08 8.59 -2.32
N VAL A 34 -2.32 9.09 -3.30
CA VAL A 34 -1.93 10.50 -3.43
C VAL A 34 -2.55 11.07 -4.70
N LYS A 35 -3.40 12.10 -4.54
CA LYS A 35 -3.93 12.92 -5.64
C LYS A 35 -3.14 14.20 -5.73
N LEU A 36 -2.55 14.47 -6.89
CA LEU A 36 -1.82 15.69 -7.21
C LEU A 36 -2.65 16.55 -8.16
N TYR A 37 -2.95 17.78 -7.74
CA TYR A 37 -3.74 18.74 -8.52
C TYR A 37 -2.83 19.51 -9.47
N THR A 38 -2.41 18.86 -10.55
CA THR A 38 -1.50 19.46 -11.53
C THR A 38 -2.23 20.48 -12.42
N LYS A 39 -1.46 21.30 -13.14
CA LYS A 39 -2.01 22.26 -14.12
C LYS A 39 -2.58 21.60 -15.38
N GLU A 40 -2.27 20.32 -15.60
CA GLU A 40 -2.66 19.54 -16.78
C GLU A 40 -3.68 18.44 -16.43
N GLY A 41 -4.30 18.55 -15.25
CA GLY A 41 -5.29 17.59 -14.75
C GLY A 41 -4.85 16.90 -13.46
N ASN A 42 -5.76 16.11 -12.90
CA ASN A 42 -5.46 15.35 -11.70
C ASN A 42 -4.55 14.18 -12.05
N TRP A 43 -3.50 13.99 -11.27
CA TRP A 43 -2.66 12.80 -11.34
C TRP A 43 -2.76 12.04 -10.02
N ASP A 44 -3.27 10.81 -10.10
CA ASP A 44 -3.48 9.95 -8.94
C ASP A 44 -2.45 8.83 -8.92
N LEU A 45 -1.61 8.81 -7.89
CA LEU A 45 -0.73 7.69 -7.59
C LEU A 45 -1.37 6.86 -6.48
N VAL A 46 -2.10 5.81 -6.87
CA VAL A 46 -2.84 4.93 -5.98
C VAL A 46 -1.98 3.71 -5.66
N GLY A 47 -1.31 3.74 -4.52
CA GLY A 47 -0.36 2.70 -4.11
C GLY A 47 -0.74 2.01 -2.81
N ASN A 48 0.17 1.14 -2.36
CA ASN A 48 0.14 0.45 -1.07
C ASN A 48 1.43 0.69 -0.28
N ASN A 49 1.48 0.31 1.00
CA ASN A 49 2.70 0.34 1.81
C ASN A 49 3.66 -0.84 1.59
N ILE A 50 3.34 -1.71 0.63
CA ILE A 50 4.06 -2.93 0.26
C ILE A 50 4.34 -2.88 -1.25
N PRO A 51 5.55 -3.27 -1.72
CA PRO A 51 5.95 -3.08 -3.12
C PRO A 51 5.32 -4.03 -4.12
N VAL A 52 4.62 -5.07 -3.67
CA VAL A 52 4.00 -6.11 -4.50
C VAL A 52 2.52 -6.28 -4.16
N PHE A 53 1.82 -7.01 -5.02
CA PHE A 53 0.42 -7.39 -4.82
C PHE A 53 0.25 -8.91 -4.68
N PHE A 54 -0.94 -9.35 -4.27
CA PHE A 54 -1.25 -10.77 -4.07
C PHE A 54 -1.39 -11.56 -5.37
N ILE A 55 -1.84 -10.91 -6.44
CA ILE A 55 -2.28 -11.57 -7.67
C ILE A 55 -1.65 -10.89 -8.88
N GLN A 56 -1.48 -11.65 -9.95
CA GLN A 56 -0.90 -11.16 -11.22
C GLN A 56 -1.94 -10.48 -12.11
N ASP A 57 -3.14 -11.06 -12.21
CA ASP A 57 -4.20 -10.60 -13.11
C ASP A 57 -5.40 -10.03 -12.34
N ALA A 58 -5.91 -8.89 -12.80
CA ALA A 58 -7.07 -8.20 -12.22
C ALA A 58 -8.35 -9.04 -12.24
N ILE A 59 -8.49 -10.02 -13.14
CA ILE A 59 -9.65 -10.91 -13.19
C ILE A 59 -9.82 -11.72 -11.89
N ARG A 60 -8.72 -11.97 -11.17
CA ARG A 60 -8.69 -12.68 -9.88
C ARG A 60 -8.98 -11.77 -8.68
N PHE A 61 -9.12 -10.47 -8.89
CA PHE A 61 -9.33 -9.51 -7.81
C PHE A 61 -10.61 -9.79 -7.00
N PRO A 62 -11.77 -10.10 -7.61
CA PRO A 62 -12.96 -10.49 -6.86
C PRO A 62 -12.72 -11.74 -6.00
N ASP A 63 -12.04 -12.77 -6.54
CA ASP A 63 -11.74 -14.01 -5.81
C ASP A 63 -10.89 -13.72 -4.56
N MET A 64 -9.79 -12.97 -4.73
CA MET A 64 -8.89 -12.58 -3.64
C MET A 64 -9.60 -11.71 -2.60
N VAL A 65 -10.39 -10.72 -3.02
CA VAL A 65 -11.14 -9.84 -2.09
C VAL A 65 -12.21 -10.63 -1.33
N HIS A 66 -12.95 -11.52 -2.00
CA HIS A 66 -13.93 -12.38 -1.33
C HIS A 66 -13.27 -13.33 -0.34
N ALA A 67 -12.08 -13.85 -0.65
CA ALA A 67 -11.36 -14.76 0.23
C ALA A 67 -10.86 -14.09 1.51
N VAL A 68 -10.42 -12.82 1.46
CA VAL A 68 -9.90 -12.08 2.63
C VAL A 68 -10.98 -11.33 3.43
N LYS A 69 -12.15 -11.11 2.83
CA LYS A 69 -13.29 -10.48 3.51
C LYS A 69 -13.96 -11.47 4.47
N GLU A 70 -14.82 -10.93 5.32
CA GLU A 70 -15.73 -11.68 6.17
C GLU A 70 -16.45 -12.79 5.38
N GLU A 71 -16.62 -13.96 6.00
CA GLU A 71 -17.29 -15.07 5.31
C GLU A 71 -18.76 -14.75 5.05
N PRO A 72 -19.30 -15.08 3.86
CA PRO A 72 -20.56 -14.54 3.37
C PRO A 72 -21.79 -15.05 4.12
N ASP A 73 -21.70 -16.21 4.78
CA ASP A 73 -22.77 -16.82 5.57
C ASP A 73 -22.93 -16.19 6.96
N ARG A 74 -21.83 -15.70 7.53
CA ARG A 74 -21.74 -15.32 8.95
C ARG A 74 -21.21 -13.91 9.21
N ALA A 75 -20.67 -13.25 8.20
CA ALA A 75 -20.11 -11.90 8.24
C ALA A 75 -19.00 -11.71 9.31
N PHE A 76 -18.14 -12.71 9.51
CA PHE A 76 -16.94 -12.60 10.35
C PHE A 76 -15.79 -13.47 9.78
N PRO A 77 -14.52 -13.19 10.14
CA PRO A 77 -14.05 -12.12 11.04
C PRO A 77 -13.89 -10.74 10.35
N GLN A 78 -14.16 -9.66 11.10
CA GLN A 78 -13.95 -8.29 10.62
C GLN A 78 -12.46 -7.94 10.59
N ALA A 79 -11.99 -7.43 9.43
CA ALA A 79 -10.65 -6.89 9.23
C ALA A 79 -9.50 -7.85 9.61
N GLN A 80 -9.67 -9.15 9.39
CA GLN A 80 -8.68 -10.17 9.74
C GLN A 80 -8.61 -11.22 8.64
N SER A 81 -7.40 -11.54 8.18
CA SER A 81 -7.14 -12.62 7.24
C SER A 81 -6.94 -13.99 7.91
N ALA A 82 -7.13 -14.06 9.23
CA ALA A 82 -6.94 -15.27 10.03
C ALA A 82 -8.20 -16.16 10.04
N HIS A 83 -8.62 -16.64 8.87
CA HIS A 83 -9.74 -17.56 8.70
C HIS A 83 -9.59 -18.43 7.44
N ASP A 84 -10.43 -19.45 7.33
CA ASP A 84 -10.30 -20.55 6.37
C ASP A 84 -10.30 -20.09 4.92
N ASN A 85 -11.27 -19.28 4.47
CA ASN A 85 -11.36 -18.86 3.07
C ASN A 85 -10.10 -18.15 2.58
N PHE A 86 -9.48 -17.30 3.41
CA PHE A 86 -8.27 -16.61 3.03
C PHE A 86 -7.12 -17.59 2.84
N TRP A 87 -6.89 -18.47 3.82
CA TRP A 87 -5.78 -19.42 3.76
C TRP A 87 -5.99 -20.53 2.73
N ASP A 88 -7.24 -20.90 2.43
CA ASP A 88 -7.59 -21.79 1.32
C ASP A 88 -7.18 -21.16 -0.02
N PHE A 89 -7.61 -19.93 -0.32
CA PHE A 89 -7.22 -19.19 -1.52
C PHE A 89 -5.69 -19.11 -1.66
N ILE A 90 -5.00 -18.75 -0.58
CA ILE A 90 -3.54 -18.61 -0.56
C ILE A 90 -2.86 -19.97 -0.81
N SER A 91 -3.35 -21.05 -0.22
CA SER A 91 -2.78 -22.40 -0.43
C SER A 91 -2.89 -22.88 -1.88
N LEU A 92 -3.92 -22.40 -2.60
CA LEU A 92 -4.21 -22.74 -3.99
C LEU A 92 -3.67 -21.70 -4.99
N THR A 93 -3.10 -20.59 -4.51
CA THR A 93 -2.64 -19.46 -5.34
C THR A 93 -1.19 -19.09 -4.99
N PRO A 94 -0.18 -19.89 -5.41
CA PRO A 94 1.21 -19.68 -5.01
C PRO A 94 1.81 -18.32 -5.40
N GLU A 95 1.27 -17.64 -6.41
CA GLU A 95 1.70 -16.28 -6.79
C GLU A 95 1.56 -15.27 -5.63
N SER A 96 0.65 -15.53 -4.67
CA SER A 96 0.44 -14.68 -3.50
C SER A 96 1.52 -14.82 -2.42
N MET A 97 2.41 -15.81 -2.49
CA MET A 97 3.34 -16.13 -1.41
C MET A 97 4.31 -14.98 -1.11
N HIS A 98 4.75 -14.22 -2.11
CA HIS A 98 5.59 -13.05 -1.88
C HIS A 98 4.84 -12.02 -1.01
N MET A 99 3.60 -11.72 -1.36
CA MET A 99 2.76 -10.81 -0.59
C MET A 99 2.47 -11.31 0.83
N ILE A 100 2.30 -12.63 1.01
CA ILE A 100 2.13 -13.25 2.33
C ILE A 100 3.32 -12.98 3.24
N MET A 101 4.55 -13.07 2.73
CA MET A 101 5.74 -12.74 3.52
C MET A 101 5.70 -11.30 4.02
N TRP A 102 5.22 -10.36 3.21
CA TRP A 102 5.06 -8.97 3.60
C TRP A 102 3.97 -8.77 4.66
N ILE A 103 2.77 -9.33 4.46
CA ILE A 103 1.66 -9.09 5.39
C ILE A 103 1.82 -9.83 6.74
N MET A 104 2.56 -10.93 6.76
CA MET A 104 2.89 -11.65 7.99
C MET A 104 4.04 -11.00 8.75
N SER A 105 4.85 -10.16 8.09
CA SER A 105 5.86 -9.31 8.76
C SER A 105 5.22 -8.11 9.49
N ASP A 106 6.03 -7.38 10.25
CA ASP A 106 5.55 -6.17 10.94
C ASP A 106 5.23 -5.00 9.99
N ARG A 107 5.52 -5.12 8.68
CA ARG A 107 5.11 -4.14 7.65
C ARG A 107 3.59 -3.90 7.62
N ALA A 108 2.79 -4.88 8.01
CA ALA A 108 1.33 -4.82 8.02
C ALA A 108 0.72 -4.30 9.35
N ILE A 109 1.55 -3.94 10.32
CA ILE A 109 1.13 -3.31 11.58
C ILE A 109 1.99 -2.07 11.85
N PRO A 110 1.96 -1.06 10.96
CA PRO A 110 2.80 0.13 11.10
C PRO A 110 2.42 0.92 12.35
N ARG A 111 3.41 1.56 12.98
CA ARG A 111 3.21 2.35 14.20
C ARG A 111 2.31 3.56 13.99
N SER A 112 2.33 4.10 12.77
CA SER A 112 1.45 5.14 12.25
C SER A 112 1.59 5.15 10.72
N PHE A 113 0.61 5.70 10.02
CA PHE A 113 0.75 6.03 8.59
C PHE A 113 2.02 6.85 8.31
N ARG A 114 2.47 7.70 9.25
CA ARG A 114 3.66 8.55 9.09
C ARG A 114 4.99 7.79 9.02
N PHE A 115 5.02 6.53 9.46
CA PHE A 115 6.23 5.69 9.52
C PHE A 115 6.19 4.50 8.55
N MET A 116 5.46 4.62 7.44
CA MET A 116 5.43 3.59 6.41
C MET A 116 5.86 4.13 5.05
N GLN A 117 6.46 3.24 4.26
CA GLN A 117 6.69 3.50 2.84
C GLN A 117 5.37 3.46 2.07
N GLY A 118 5.39 3.99 0.85
CA GLY A 118 4.36 3.78 -0.16
C GLY A 118 4.99 3.33 -1.47
N PHE A 119 4.26 2.57 -2.26
CA PHE A 119 4.72 2.00 -3.52
C PHE A 119 3.58 2.04 -4.54
N GLY A 120 3.88 2.43 -5.77
CA GLY A 120 2.93 2.33 -6.88
C GLY A 120 2.67 0.90 -7.34
N VAL A 121 3.48 -0.07 -6.87
CA VAL A 121 3.48 -1.50 -7.22
C VAL A 121 3.82 -1.76 -8.69
N HIS A 122 3.02 -1.25 -9.63
CA HIS A 122 3.18 -1.51 -11.05
C HIS A 122 4.38 -0.76 -11.65
N THR A 123 4.94 -1.33 -12.71
CA THR A 123 5.78 -0.57 -13.64
C THR A 123 4.90 0.33 -14.50
N PHE A 124 5.19 1.62 -14.50
CA PHE A 124 4.60 2.60 -15.41
C PHE A 124 5.63 3.05 -16.45
N ARG A 125 5.23 3.95 -17.33
CA ARG A 125 6.12 4.64 -18.26
C ARG A 125 6.08 6.14 -18.03
N LEU A 126 7.25 6.75 -17.95
CA LEU A 126 7.41 8.19 -18.18
C LEU A 126 7.68 8.38 -19.67
N VAL A 127 7.02 9.37 -20.28
CA VAL A 127 7.19 9.72 -21.69
C VAL A 127 7.68 11.16 -21.75
N ASN A 128 8.78 11.38 -22.46
CA ASN A 128 9.36 12.72 -22.60
C ASN A 128 8.79 13.47 -23.82
N ALA A 129 9.23 14.71 -24.05
CA ALA A 129 8.74 15.55 -25.15
C ALA A 129 9.11 15.05 -26.57
N LYS A 130 9.91 13.99 -26.68
CA LYS A 130 10.29 13.32 -27.94
C LYS A 130 9.59 11.97 -28.10
N ASP A 131 8.58 11.68 -27.28
CA ASP A 131 7.88 10.38 -27.21
C ASP A 131 8.80 9.20 -26.81
N GLU A 132 9.95 9.47 -26.21
CA GLU A 132 10.83 8.41 -25.69
C GLU A 132 10.32 7.96 -24.31
N SER A 133 10.30 6.64 -24.10
CA SER A 133 9.75 6.02 -22.90
C SER A 133 10.83 5.51 -21.95
N THR A 134 10.63 5.70 -20.64
CA THR A 134 11.43 5.11 -19.57
C THR A 134 10.50 4.38 -18.60
N PHE A 135 10.84 3.14 -18.23
CA PHE A 135 10.09 2.43 -17.20
C PHE A 135 10.29 3.07 -15.84
N VAL A 136 9.24 3.11 -15.02
CA VAL A 136 9.28 3.71 -13.69
C VAL A 136 8.50 2.89 -12.65
N LYS A 137 9.10 2.70 -11.47
CA LYS A 137 8.39 2.33 -10.24
C LYS A 137 8.44 3.50 -9.26
N PHE A 138 7.31 3.86 -8.67
CA PHE A 138 7.18 4.99 -7.73
C PHE A 138 7.26 4.52 -6.27
N ILE A 139 8.02 5.25 -5.45
CA ILE A 139 8.25 4.93 -4.04
C ILE A 139 8.10 6.19 -3.19
N TRP A 140 7.29 6.14 -2.14
CA TRP A 140 7.26 7.14 -1.07
C TRP A 140 8.13 6.67 0.09
N LYS A 141 9.18 7.42 0.43
CA LYS A 141 10.04 7.14 1.58
C LYS A 141 9.70 8.09 2.75
N PRO A 142 9.28 7.59 3.92
CA PRO A 142 8.96 8.45 5.05
C PRO A 142 10.23 9.09 5.60
N LYS A 143 10.24 10.42 5.76
CA LYS A 143 11.39 11.12 6.37
C LYS A 143 11.62 10.75 7.82
N LEU A 144 10.55 10.36 8.51
CA LEU A 144 10.58 9.91 9.90
C LEU A 144 11.10 8.48 10.09
N GLY A 145 11.48 7.80 9.00
CA GLY A 145 11.90 6.40 9.02
C GLY A 145 10.72 5.43 9.14
N MET A 146 11.04 4.13 9.17
CA MET A 146 10.04 3.07 9.27
C MET A 146 9.91 2.59 10.71
N GLN A 147 8.67 2.43 11.17
CA GLN A 147 8.36 1.91 12.50
C GLN A 147 7.07 1.08 12.44
N SER A 148 7.07 -0.03 13.16
CA SER A 148 5.93 -0.92 13.35
C SER A 148 5.76 -1.27 14.81
N VAL A 149 4.57 -1.71 15.17
CA VAL A 149 4.30 -2.32 16.48
C VAL A 149 4.47 -3.83 16.40
N VAL A 150 4.54 -4.50 17.54
CA VAL A 150 4.46 -5.96 17.59
C VAL A 150 3.00 -6.42 17.66
N TRP A 151 2.71 -7.67 17.25
CA TRP A 151 1.33 -8.15 17.14
C TRP A 151 0.50 -8.03 18.42
N ASN A 152 1.06 -8.40 19.59
CA ASN A 152 0.35 -8.31 20.87
C ASN A 152 -0.03 -6.86 21.22
N GLU A 153 0.85 -5.90 20.89
CA GLU A 153 0.59 -4.47 21.04
C GLU A 153 -0.54 -4.03 20.10
N ALA A 154 -0.48 -4.40 18.82
CA ALA A 154 -1.52 -4.07 17.83
C ALA A 154 -2.92 -4.53 18.28
N VAL A 155 -3.04 -5.79 18.72
CA VAL A 155 -4.31 -6.36 19.20
C VAL A 155 -4.87 -5.57 20.39
N LYS A 156 -4.02 -5.20 21.35
CA LYS A 156 -4.42 -4.42 22.53
C LYS A 156 -4.83 -2.99 22.16
N ILE A 157 -4.07 -2.34 21.28
CA ILE A 157 -4.41 -0.99 20.82
C ILE A 157 -5.75 -1.00 20.09
N ASN A 158 -6.03 -1.98 19.22
CA ASN A 158 -7.32 -2.06 18.53
C ASN A 158 -8.51 -2.14 19.49
N GLY A 159 -8.35 -2.76 20.66
CA GLY A 159 -9.39 -2.78 21.70
C GLY A 159 -9.50 -1.47 22.48
N ALA A 160 -8.39 -0.76 22.69
CA ALA A 160 -8.34 0.45 23.52
C ALA A 160 -8.61 1.75 22.74
N ASP A 161 -8.13 1.86 21.51
CA ASP A 161 -8.31 2.99 20.59
C ASP A 161 -8.35 2.48 19.13
N PRO A 162 -9.52 2.09 18.59
CA PRO A 162 -9.64 1.61 17.22
C PRO A 162 -9.38 2.71 16.16
N ASP A 163 -9.30 3.98 16.58
CA ASP A 163 -9.02 5.15 15.72
C ASP A 163 -7.55 5.61 15.82
N PHE A 164 -6.64 4.75 16.32
CA PHE A 164 -5.26 5.11 16.67
C PHE A 164 -4.46 5.81 15.56
N HIS A 165 -4.47 5.29 14.33
CA HIS A 165 -3.72 5.90 13.22
C HIS A 165 -4.38 7.18 12.74
N ARG A 166 -5.72 7.21 12.69
CA ARG A 166 -6.49 8.42 12.33
C ARG A 166 -6.26 9.53 13.33
N ARG A 167 -6.24 9.22 14.63
CA ARG A 167 -5.95 10.15 15.73
C ARG A 167 -4.51 10.65 15.67
N ASP A 168 -3.53 9.76 15.48
CA ASP A 168 -2.12 10.15 15.34
C ASP A 168 -1.92 11.13 14.18
N LEU A 169 -2.43 10.81 12.98
CA LEU A 169 -2.27 11.67 11.82
C LEU A 169 -2.97 13.03 12.00
N TRP A 170 -4.19 13.02 12.53
CA TRP A 170 -4.91 14.26 12.82
C TRP A 170 -4.14 15.15 13.80
N ASN A 171 -3.71 14.59 14.93
CA ASN A 171 -2.99 15.33 15.96
C ASN A 171 -1.66 15.87 15.45
N ALA A 172 -0.90 15.08 14.69
CA ALA A 172 0.38 15.50 14.11
C ALA A 172 0.22 16.71 13.17
N VAL A 173 -0.84 16.72 12.35
CA VAL A 173 -1.13 17.88 11.49
C VAL A 173 -1.53 19.11 12.32
N GLN A 174 -2.34 18.92 13.37
CA GLN A 174 -2.76 20.03 14.24
C GLN A 174 -1.62 20.60 15.08
N SER A 175 -0.63 19.79 15.46
CA SER A 175 0.54 20.23 16.24
C SER A 175 1.66 20.85 15.40
N GLY A 176 1.54 20.79 14.07
CA GLY A 176 2.60 21.24 13.16
C GLY A 176 3.69 20.19 12.90
N ASP A 177 3.55 18.98 13.44
CA ASP A 177 4.41 17.82 13.18
C ASP A 177 4.04 17.16 11.84
N PHE A 178 4.07 17.94 10.76
CA PHE A 178 3.59 17.51 9.45
C PHE A 178 4.32 16.25 8.98
N PRO A 179 3.57 15.24 8.49
CA PRO A 179 4.21 14.05 7.97
C PRO A 179 4.80 14.33 6.59
N GLU A 180 6.01 13.84 6.37
CA GLU A 180 6.78 14.08 5.15
C GLU A 180 7.25 12.78 4.52
N TRP A 181 7.11 12.71 3.19
CA TRP A 181 7.65 11.63 2.37
C TRP A 181 8.41 12.20 1.18
N GLU A 182 9.48 11.51 0.78
CA GLU A 182 10.18 11.76 -0.46
C GLU A 182 9.61 10.87 -1.56
N LEU A 183 9.19 11.47 -2.68
CA LEU A 183 8.87 10.72 -3.89
C LEU A 183 10.18 10.32 -4.58
N CYS A 184 10.51 9.05 -4.52
CA CYS A 184 11.60 8.43 -5.24
C CYS A 184 11.07 7.67 -6.45
N VAL A 185 11.92 7.51 -7.46
CA VAL A 185 11.65 6.70 -8.65
C VAL A 185 12.79 5.74 -8.90
N GLN A 186 12.46 4.52 -9.33
CA GLN A 186 13.40 3.64 -10.01
C GLN A 186 13.16 3.81 -11.51
N LEU A 187 14.21 4.13 -12.27
CA LEU A 187 14.15 4.37 -13.71
C LEU A 187 15.03 3.37 -14.42
N PHE A 188 14.52 2.77 -15.48
CA PHE A 188 15.25 1.77 -16.25
C PHE A 188 14.71 1.64 -17.68
N ASP A 189 15.52 1.06 -18.57
CA ASP A 189 15.19 0.78 -19.96
C ASP A 189 14.80 -0.70 -20.16
N GLN A 190 14.54 -1.07 -21.41
CA GLN A 190 14.16 -2.44 -21.77
C GLN A 190 15.31 -3.43 -21.55
N ASP A 191 16.54 -3.06 -21.90
CA ASP A 191 17.70 -3.94 -21.74
C ASP A 191 17.95 -4.30 -20.26
N PHE A 192 17.80 -3.33 -19.35
CA PHE A 192 17.87 -3.59 -17.92
C PHE A 192 16.67 -4.40 -17.42
N ALA A 193 15.46 -4.15 -17.95
CA ALA A 193 14.28 -4.95 -17.63
C ALA A 193 14.47 -6.43 -18.01
N ASP A 194 15.02 -6.69 -19.21
CA ASP A 194 15.26 -8.04 -19.74
C ASP A 194 16.40 -8.76 -19.00
N SER A 195 17.19 -8.04 -18.19
CA SER A 195 18.27 -8.62 -17.39
C SER A 195 17.80 -9.26 -16.08
N PHE A 196 16.54 -9.03 -15.66
CA PHE A 196 15.99 -9.61 -14.44
C PHE A 196 15.50 -11.04 -14.67
N ASP A 197 15.61 -11.88 -13.63
CA ASP A 197 15.04 -13.24 -13.61
C ASP A 197 13.49 -13.24 -13.46
N PHE A 198 12.86 -12.07 -13.53
CA PHE A 198 11.42 -11.88 -13.39
C PHE A 198 10.91 -10.81 -14.34
N ASP A 199 9.64 -10.89 -14.70
CA ASP A 199 8.99 -9.88 -15.54
C ASP A 199 8.68 -8.62 -14.72
N ILE A 200 9.14 -7.46 -15.19
CA ILE A 200 8.87 -6.16 -14.57
C ILE A 200 7.37 -5.77 -14.57
N LEU A 201 6.56 -6.42 -15.40
CA LEU A 201 5.12 -6.24 -15.50
C LEU A 201 4.36 -7.11 -14.49
N ASP A 202 5.01 -8.12 -13.90
CA ASP A 202 4.44 -8.95 -12.85
C ASP A 202 4.34 -8.15 -11.53
N PRO A 203 3.14 -7.81 -11.04
CA PRO A 203 2.96 -7.03 -9.82
C PRO A 203 3.29 -7.83 -8.54
N THR A 204 3.58 -9.12 -8.65
CA THR A 204 4.05 -9.96 -7.52
C THR A 204 5.56 -9.88 -7.33
N LYS A 205 6.26 -9.00 -8.08
CA LYS A 205 7.71 -8.78 -8.05
C LYS A 205 8.06 -7.31 -7.81
#